data_AF-A0A847I3L5-F1
#
_entry.id   AF-A0A847I3L5-F1
#
_cell.length_a   1.000
_cell.length_b   1.000
_cell.length_c   1.000
_cell.angle_alpha   90.00
_cell.angle_beta   90.00
_cell.angle_gamma   90.00
#
_symmetry.space_group_name_H-M   'P 1'
#
loop_
_entity.id
_entity.type
_entity.pdbx_description
1 polymer ?
#
loop_
_entity_poly.entity_id
_entity_poly.type
_entity_poly.pdbx_seq_one_letter_code
_entity_poly.pdbx_strand_id
1 'polypeptide(L)'
;MAYFPAQAPCEAQRERCVIPPKPVSLNLNVRGMGLSATLAIKQKCRELQQQGLSIYDFGLGQSPFPVPPSVVEALRSAAAERDYLPVQGLPALREAVADYHRRTDGIEIHPDDVLVGPGSKELMFQVQLVFYGEVILIPPCWVTYWPQARILGRRLSRIHATWESNWKIDAARLFEAVQRVGDDHRPRL
;
A
#
# COMPACT_ATOMS: atom_id res chain seq x y z
N MET A 1 -77.49 9.17 15.09
CA MET A 1 -76.16 9.48 14.51
C MET A 1 -75.19 9.62 15.67
N ALA A 2 -74.44 8.56 16.00
CA ALA A 2 -73.47 8.58 17.09
C ALA A 2 -72.10 9.02 16.56
N TYR A 3 -71.53 10.02 17.23
CA TYR A 3 -70.26 10.66 16.93
C TYR A 3 -69.11 9.82 17.54
N PHE A 4 -68.17 9.36 16.73
CA PHE A 4 -66.93 8.71 17.19
C PHE A 4 -65.75 9.68 17.00
N PRO A 5 -64.96 10.00 18.03
CA PRO A 5 -63.81 10.89 17.90
C PRO A 5 -62.63 10.17 17.23
N ALA A 6 -61.87 10.92 16.42
CA ALA A 6 -60.66 10.43 15.77
C ALA A 6 -59.56 10.10 16.79
N GLN A 7 -59.06 8.86 16.77
CA GLN A 7 -57.87 8.45 17.52
C GLN A 7 -56.61 8.91 16.77
N ALA A 8 -55.66 9.48 17.52
CA ALA A 8 -54.34 9.86 17.04
C ALA A 8 -53.53 8.62 16.55
N PRO A 9 -52.63 8.76 15.56
CA PRO A 9 -51.85 7.63 15.08
C PRO A 9 -50.82 7.19 16.13
N CYS A 10 -50.82 5.88 16.41
CA CYS A 10 -49.91 5.21 17.32
C CYS A 10 -48.46 5.25 16.81
N GLU A 11 -47.56 5.89 17.56
CA GLU A 11 -46.11 5.81 17.41
C GLU A 11 -45.60 4.42 17.89
N ALA A 12 -45.90 3.37 17.13
CA ALA A 12 -45.31 2.05 17.36
C ALA A 12 -44.12 1.83 16.41
N GLN A 13 -42.94 2.16 16.93
CA GLN A 13 -41.66 1.45 16.74
C GLN A 13 -41.36 0.95 15.31
N ARG A 14 -40.65 1.76 14.53
CA ARG A 14 -39.82 1.27 13.40
C ARG A 14 -38.62 0.51 13.96
N GLU A 15 -38.82 -0.76 14.31
CA GLU A 15 -37.71 -1.69 14.42
C GLU A 15 -37.03 -1.76 13.05
N ARG A 16 -35.83 -1.18 12.95
CA ARG A 16 -34.96 -1.41 11.81
C ARG A 16 -34.71 -2.91 11.78
N CYS A 17 -35.26 -3.60 10.79
CA CYS A 17 -34.87 -4.95 10.46
C CYS A 17 -33.34 -4.94 10.23
N VAL A 18 -32.58 -5.31 11.26
CA VAL A 18 -31.15 -5.55 11.15
C VAL A 18 -31.05 -6.86 10.41
N ILE A 19 -30.99 -6.79 9.08
CA ILE A 19 -30.68 -7.94 8.25
C ILE A 19 -29.33 -8.45 8.76
N PRO A 20 -29.24 -9.69 9.31
CA PRO A 20 -27.98 -10.22 9.76
C PRO A 20 -27.01 -10.17 8.57
N PRO A 21 -25.78 -9.67 8.74
CA PRO A 21 -24.85 -9.54 7.64
C PRO A 21 -24.74 -10.91 6.97
N LYS A 22 -25.04 -10.96 5.66
CA LYS A 22 -24.94 -12.20 4.88
C LYS A 22 -23.58 -12.83 5.17
N PRO A 23 -23.49 -14.15 5.38
CA PRO A 23 -22.19 -14.79 5.56
C PRO A 23 -21.34 -14.52 4.32
N VAL A 24 -20.34 -13.65 4.45
CA VAL A 24 -19.42 -13.34 3.36
C VAL A 24 -18.17 -14.18 3.56
N SER A 25 -17.87 -15.01 2.56
CA SER A 25 -16.66 -15.83 2.51
C SER A 25 -15.46 -14.99 2.05
N LEU A 26 -15.04 -14.05 2.91
CA LEU A 26 -13.83 -13.24 2.68
C LEU A 26 -12.63 -13.86 3.38
N ASN A 27 -11.44 -13.70 2.79
CA ASN A 27 -10.17 -14.06 3.42
C ASN A 27 -10.07 -13.41 4.83
N LEU A 28 -9.78 -14.21 5.85
CA LEU A 28 -9.72 -13.78 7.26
C LEU A 28 -8.66 -12.69 7.51
N ASN A 29 -7.60 -12.66 6.71
CA ASN A 29 -6.54 -11.64 6.80
C ASN A 29 -6.99 -10.29 6.24
N VAL A 30 -7.97 -10.30 5.34
CA VAL A 30 -8.53 -9.11 4.66
C VAL A 30 -9.77 -8.60 5.38
N ARG A 31 -10.55 -9.51 5.96
CA ARG A 31 -11.78 -9.18 6.69
C ARG A 31 -11.49 -8.19 7.82
N GLY A 32 -12.21 -7.08 7.82
CA GLY A 32 -12.08 -6.04 8.84
C GLY A 32 -10.84 -5.15 8.70
N MET A 33 -10.11 -5.20 7.58
CA MET A 33 -9.10 -4.19 7.30
C MET A 33 -9.74 -2.80 7.14
N GLY A 34 -9.19 -1.82 7.85
CA GLY A 34 -9.66 -0.44 7.81
C GLY A 34 -9.18 0.34 6.59
N LEU A 35 -9.73 1.55 6.43
CA LEU A 35 -9.28 2.50 5.43
C LEU A 35 -7.82 2.90 5.68
N SER A 36 -7.01 2.94 4.61
CA SER A 36 -5.64 3.47 4.70
C SER A 36 -5.65 4.90 5.21
N ALA A 37 -4.74 5.23 6.14
CA ALA A 37 -4.60 6.59 6.67
C ALA A 37 -4.39 7.64 5.58
N THR A 38 -3.62 7.32 4.53
CA THR A 38 -3.38 8.21 3.39
C THR A 38 -4.66 8.45 2.57
N LEU A 39 -5.53 7.45 2.45
CA LEU A 39 -6.80 7.62 1.76
C LEU A 39 -7.81 8.37 2.63
N ALA A 40 -7.83 8.09 3.94
CA ALA A 40 -8.68 8.76 4.92
C ALA A 40 -8.42 10.28 4.93
N ILE A 41 -7.15 10.70 4.98
CA ILE A 41 -6.82 12.13 4.96
C ILE A 41 -7.19 12.77 3.62
N LYS A 42 -6.92 12.10 2.49
CA LYS A 42 -7.29 12.60 1.15
C LYS A 42 -8.80 12.74 0.96
N GLN A 43 -9.58 11.83 1.54
CA GLN A 43 -11.03 11.93 1.54
C GLN A 43 -11.48 13.13 2.38
N LYS A 44 -10.92 13.30 3.58
CA LYS A 44 -11.24 14.42 4.46
C LYS A 44 -10.91 15.77 3.82
N CYS A 45 -9.74 15.91 3.18
CA CYS A 45 -9.36 17.12 2.46
C CYS A 45 -10.38 17.46 1.35
N ARG A 46 -10.83 16.46 0.58
CA ARG A 46 -11.85 16.66 -0.46
C ARG A 46 -13.20 17.08 0.10
N GLU A 47 -13.65 16.48 1.20
CA GLU A 47 -14.89 16.87 1.88
C GLU A 47 -14.86 18.33 2.34
N LEU A 48 -13.73 18.77 2.91
CA LEU A 48 -13.56 20.16 3.36
C LEU A 48 -13.50 21.15 2.18
N GLN A 49 -12.83 20.78 1.09
CA GLN A 49 -12.83 21.59 -0.15
C GLN A 49 -14.24 21.76 -0.72
N GLN A 50 -15.06 20.70 -0.70
CA GLN A 50 -16.46 20.75 -1.14
C GLN A 50 -17.33 21.66 -0.27
N GLN A 51 -16.94 21.89 0.99
CA GLN A 51 -17.59 22.85 1.90
C GLN A 51 -17.12 24.30 1.65
N GLY A 52 -16.32 24.54 0.62
CA GLY A 52 -15.79 25.87 0.29
C GLY A 52 -14.59 26.29 1.14
N LEU A 53 -14.01 25.38 1.94
CA LEU A 53 -12.83 25.68 2.75
C LEU A 53 -11.56 25.61 1.89
N SER A 54 -10.65 26.54 2.14
CA SER A 54 -9.33 26.52 1.53
C SER A 54 -8.44 25.50 2.24
N ILE A 55 -7.93 24.51 1.50
CA ILE A 55 -7.14 23.40 2.03
C ILE A 55 -5.77 23.35 1.36
N TYR A 56 -4.73 23.37 2.18
CA TYR A 56 -3.35 23.13 1.78
C TYR A 56 -2.96 21.70 2.18
N ASP A 57 -3.02 20.78 1.21
CA ASP A 57 -2.76 19.36 1.45
C ASP A 57 -1.28 19.03 1.25
N PHE A 58 -0.59 18.72 2.35
CA PHE A 58 0.80 18.25 2.38
C PHE A 58 0.92 16.74 2.69
N GLY A 59 -0.19 15.98 2.59
CA GLY A 59 -0.26 14.59 3.04
C GLY A 59 0.10 13.53 1.99
N LEU A 60 0.08 13.87 0.70
CA LEU A 60 0.31 12.92 -0.39
C LEU A 60 1.66 13.18 -1.09
N GLY A 61 2.49 12.14 -1.20
CA GLY A 61 3.78 12.19 -1.90
C GLY A 61 3.71 12.14 -3.44
N GLN A 62 2.65 12.68 -4.05
CA GLN A 62 2.55 12.73 -5.52
C GLN A 62 3.35 13.93 -6.04
N SER A 63 4.16 13.71 -7.08
CA SER A 63 4.87 14.81 -7.75
C SER A 63 3.88 15.86 -8.25
N PRO A 64 4.10 17.16 -7.97
CA PRO A 64 3.26 18.24 -8.49
C PRO A 64 3.61 18.58 -9.95
N PHE A 65 4.73 18.09 -10.46
CA PHE A 65 5.22 18.41 -11.81
C PHE A 65 4.51 17.57 -12.87
N PRO A 66 4.26 18.13 -14.07
CA PRO A 66 3.70 17.37 -15.18
C PRO A 66 4.67 16.26 -15.62
N VAL A 67 4.11 15.22 -16.24
CA VAL A 67 4.91 14.17 -16.87
C VAL A 67 5.77 14.79 -17.99
N PRO A 68 7.07 14.46 -18.10
CA PRO A 68 7.93 15.01 -19.14
C PRO A 68 7.39 14.74 -20.55
N PRO A 69 7.45 15.72 -21.49
CA PRO A 69 6.89 15.56 -22.84
C PRO A 69 7.43 14.35 -23.61
N SER A 70 8.71 14.02 -23.45
CA SER A 70 9.33 12.85 -24.07
C SER A 70 8.70 11.53 -23.62
N VAL A 71 8.31 11.43 -22.35
CA VAL A 71 7.62 10.25 -21.80
C VAL A 71 6.20 10.17 -22.34
N VAL A 72 5.50 11.31 -22.41
CA VAL A 72 4.16 11.39 -23.01
C VAL A 72 4.18 10.93 -24.47
N GLU A 73 5.16 11.39 -25.25
CA GLU A 73 5.28 11.04 -26.66
C GLU A 73 5.63 9.56 -26.87
N ALA A 74 6.53 9.00 -26.05
CA ALA A 74 6.84 7.58 -26.08
C ALA A 74 5.61 6.71 -25.77
N LEU A 75 4.81 7.10 -24.77
CA LEU A 75 3.56 6.40 -24.44
C LEU A 75 2.53 6.50 -25.57
N ARG A 76 2.40 7.66 -26.22
CA ARG A 76 1.51 7.83 -27.38
C ARG A 76 1.93 6.97 -28.56
N SER A 77 3.22 6.92 -28.85
CA SER A 77 3.78 6.14 -29.95
C SER A 77 3.57 4.64 -29.73
N ALA A 78 3.65 4.18 -28.48
CA ALA A 78 3.43 2.78 -28.11
C ALA A 78 1.95 2.39 -27.90
N ALA A 79 0.99 3.31 -28.10
CA ALA A 79 -0.42 3.07 -27.75
C ALA A 79 -1.09 1.92 -28.55
N ALA A 80 -0.54 1.57 -29.71
CA ALA A 80 -1.04 0.46 -30.53
C ALA A 80 -0.48 -0.91 -30.08
N GLU A 81 0.56 -0.95 -29.24
CA GLU A 81 1.18 -2.17 -28.75
C GLU A 81 0.24 -2.87 -27.75
N ARG A 82 -0.28 -4.04 -28.14
CA ARG A 82 -1.31 -4.78 -27.38
C ARG A 82 -0.90 -6.20 -26.98
N ASP A 83 0.20 -6.67 -27.52
CA ASP A 83 0.63 -8.05 -27.34
C ASP A 83 1.28 -8.25 -25.97
N TYR A 84 1.28 -9.50 -25.51
CA TYR A 84 1.92 -9.83 -24.25
C TYR A 84 3.44 -9.57 -24.31
N LEU A 85 3.94 -8.91 -23.27
CA LEU A 85 5.36 -8.69 -23.07
C LEU A 85 5.98 -9.87 -22.30
N PRO A 86 7.32 -10.05 -22.37
CA PRO A 86 8.02 -10.98 -21.50
C PRO A 86 7.70 -10.70 -20.03
N VAL A 87 7.57 -11.76 -19.22
CA VAL A 87 7.16 -11.66 -17.81
C VAL A 87 8.08 -10.74 -16.99
N GLN A 88 9.38 -10.75 -17.29
CA GLN A 88 10.35 -9.89 -16.61
C GLN A 88 10.33 -8.42 -17.09
N GLY A 89 9.63 -8.14 -18.18
CA GLY A 89 9.65 -6.86 -18.88
C GLY A 89 10.46 -6.89 -20.18
N LEU A 90 10.36 -5.79 -20.94
CA LEU A 90 11.07 -5.61 -22.20
C LEU A 90 12.59 -5.73 -22.00
N PRO A 91 13.32 -6.52 -22.82
CA PRO A 91 14.77 -6.68 -22.70
C PRO A 91 15.52 -5.34 -22.69
N ALA A 92 15.22 -4.45 -23.64
CA ALA A 92 15.84 -3.12 -23.72
C ALA A 92 15.57 -2.25 -22.48
N LEU A 93 14.41 -2.41 -21.82
CA LEU A 93 14.11 -1.69 -20.58
C LEU A 93 14.90 -2.26 -19.40
N ARG A 94 15.04 -3.58 -19.33
CA ARG A 94 15.85 -4.24 -18.29
C ARG A 94 17.32 -3.85 -18.40
N GLU A 95 17.86 -3.81 -19.61
CA GLU A 95 19.21 -3.30 -19.90
C GLU A 95 19.34 -1.85 -19.45
N ALA A 96 18.42 -0.97 -19.85
CA ALA A 96 18.47 0.44 -19.47
C ALA A 96 18.43 0.66 -17.94
N VAL A 97 17.67 -0.14 -17.20
CA VAL A 97 17.64 -0.10 -15.72
C VAL A 97 18.96 -0.57 -15.11
N ALA A 98 19.52 -1.68 -15.61
CA ALA A 98 20.80 -2.19 -15.14
C ALA A 98 21.94 -1.19 -15.41
N ASP A 99 21.98 -0.61 -16.60
CA ASP A 99 22.93 0.43 -17.02
C ASP A 99 22.81 1.70 -16.15
N TYR A 100 21.58 2.10 -15.81
CA TYR A 100 21.33 3.23 -14.92
C TYR A 100 21.98 3.02 -13.55
N HIS A 101 21.78 1.86 -12.94
CA HIS A 101 22.35 1.55 -11.62
C HIS A 101 23.87 1.38 -11.67
N ARG A 102 24.42 0.78 -12.74
CA ARG A 102 25.89 0.72 -12.93
C ARG A 102 26.50 2.12 -12.99
N ARG A 103 25.91 3.02 -13.78
CA ARG A 103 26.44 4.38 -13.97
C ARG A 103 26.19 5.31 -12.79
N THR A 104 25.05 5.17 -12.11
CA THR A 104 24.60 6.14 -11.09
C THR A 104 24.99 5.70 -9.69
N ASP A 105 24.85 4.40 -9.38
CA ASP A 105 25.05 3.86 -8.04
C ASP A 105 26.35 3.05 -7.93
N GLY A 106 27.02 2.76 -9.05
CA GLY A 106 28.24 1.94 -9.08
C GLY A 106 27.98 0.46 -8.78
N ILE A 107 26.74 -0.01 -8.96
CA ILE A 107 26.33 -1.38 -8.65
C ILE A 107 26.28 -2.18 -9.95
N GLU A 108 27.08 -3.24 -10.02
CA GLU A 108 27.01 -4.23 -11.10
C GLU A 108 25.69 -5.02 -11.02
N ILE A 109 24.79 -4.77 -11.97
CA ILE A 109 23.50 -5.45 -12.10
C ILE A 109 23.44 -6.08 -13.49
N HIS A 110 23.08 -7.36 -13.59
CA HIS A 110 22.80 -8.01 -14.86
C HIS A 110 21.33 -7.75 -15.27
N PRO A 111 21.01 -7.55 -16.56
CA PRO A 111 19.62 -7.35 -16.99
C PRO A 111 18.65 -8.48 -16.58
N ASP A 112 19.15 -9.69 -16.33
CA ASP A 112 18.36 -10.83 -15.84
C ASP A 112 18.00 -10.74 -14.35
N ASP A 113 18.66 -9.87 -13.60
CA ASP A 113 18.32 -9.55 -12.21
C ASP A 113 17.23 -8.47 -12.10
N VAL A 114 16.77 -7.91 -13.24
CA VAL A 114 15.78 -6.83 -13.29
C VAL A 114 14.39 -7.37 -13.60
N LEU A 115 13.42 -7.02 -12.74
CA LEU A 115 12.00 -7.28 -12.95
C LEU A 115 11.23 -5.96 -13.07
N VAL A 116 10.58 -5.75 -14.22
CA VAL A 116 9.69 -4.61 -14.47
C VAL A 116 8.26 -5.01 -14.13
N GLY A 117 7.61 -4.22 -13.26
CA GLY A 117 6.21 -4.45 -12.87
C GLY A 117 5.41 -3.16 -12.74
N PRO A 118 4.11 -3.25 -12.42
CA PRO A 118 3.20 -2.11 -12.33
C PRO A 118 3.41 -1.31 -11.04
N GLY A 119 4.56 -0.66 -10.95
CA GLY A 119 4.98 0.14 -9.82
C GLY A 119 5.48 -0.66 -8.61
N SER A 120 6.18 0.04 -7.72
CA SER A 120 6.84 -0.57 -6.55
C SER A 120 5.87 -1.23 -5.57
N LYS A 121 4.61 -0.81 -5.54
CA LYS A 121 3.60 -1.37 -4.63
C LYS A 121 3.36 -2.85 -4.90
N GLU A 122 3.16 -3.21 -6.16
CA GLU A 122 2.91 -4.59 -6.57
C GLU A 122 4.20 -5.40 -6.44
N LEU A 123 5.33 -4.88 -6.91
CA LEU A 123 6.63 -5.55 -6.79
C LEU A 123 6.96 -5.89 -5.32
N MET A 124 6.71 -4.96 -4.39
CA MET A 124 6.91 -5.22 -2.96
C MET A 124 5.94 -6.26 -2.40
N PHE A 125 4.69 -6.29 -2.88
CA PHE A 125 3.74 -7.33 -2.49
C PHE A 125 4.22 -8.71 -2.95
N GLN A 126 4.70 -8.81 -4.19
CA GLN A 126 5.27 -10.04 -4.75
C GLN A 126 6.51 -10.49 -3.97
N VAL A 127 7.40 -9.57 -3.60
CA VAL A 127 8.56 -9.88 -2.74
C VAL A 127 8.10 -10.47 -1.40
N GLN A 128 7.15 -9.86 -0.71
CA GLN A 128 6.61 -10.42 0.56
C GLN A 128 5.84 -11.74 0.37
N LEU A 129 5.26 -11.95 -0.81
CA LEU A 129 4.55 -13.18 -1.16
C LEU A 129 5.55 -14.33 -1.32
N VAL A 130 6.60 -14.16 -2.12
CA VAL A 130 7.61 -15.20 -2.36
C VAL A 130 8.54 -15.41 -1.17
N PHE A 131 8.82 -14.35 -0.42
CA PHE A 131 9.67 -14.40 0.75
C PHE A 131 8.90 -14.96 1.97
N TYR A 132 9.19 -16.21 2.33
CA TYR A 132 8.51 -16.89 3.43
C TYR A 132 9.19 -16.64 4.78
N GLY A 133 9.18 -15.39 5.24
CA GLY A 133 9.87 -14.95 6.45
C GLY A 133 9.07 -14.01 7.35
N GLU A 134 9.68 -13.62 8.47
CA GLU A 134 9.18 -12.49 9.27
C GLU A 134 9.51 -11.18 8.56
N VAL A 135 8.55 -10.25 8.54
CA VAL A 135 8.72 -8.91 7.99
C VAL A 135 9.04 -7.95 9.14
N ILE A 136 10.23 -7.35 9.09
CA ILE A 136 10.70 -6.37 10.07
C ILE A 136 10.40 -4.98 9.55
N LEU A 137 9.54 -4.25 10.25
CA LEU A 137 9.24 -2.86 9.92
C LEU A 137 10.08 -1.92 10.79
N ILE A 138 10.57 -0.83 10.19
CA ILE A 138 11.31 0.23 10.89
C ILE A 138 10.48 1.51 10.85
N PRO A 139 9.57 1.76 11.81
CA PRO A 139 8.77 2.98 11.82
C PRO A 139 9.63 4.24 12.10
N PRO A 140 9.34 5.37 11.43
CA PRO A 140 8.32 5.55 10.39
C PRO A 140 8.75 4.87 9.07
N CYS A 141 7.82 4.15 8.45
CA CYS A 141 8.03 3.49 7.15
C CYS A 141 6.81 3.67 6.26
N TRP A 142 6.90 3.24 5.00
CA TRP A 142 5.78 3.33 4.08
C TRP A 142 4.59 2.51 4.62
N VAL A 143 3.44 3.17 4.75
CA VAL A 143 2.21 2.61 5.35
C VAL A 143 1.69 1.34 4.70
N THR A 144 2.24 0.99 3.53
CA THR A 144 1.82 -0.15 2.70
C THR A 144 2.43 -1.48 3.15
N TYR A 145 3.63 -1.47 3.74
CA TYR A 145 4.32 -2.70 4.10
C TYR A 145 3.52 -3.53 5.11
N TRP A 146 2.93 -2.88 6.13
CA TRP A 146 2.16 -3.57 7.17
C TRP A 146 0.87 -4.22 6.65
N PRO A 147 -0.01 -3.53 5.89
CA PRO A 147 -1.18 -4.16 5.28
C PRO A 147 -0.83 -5.32 4.35
N GLN A 148 0.22 -5.20 3.53
CA GLN A 148 0.66 -6.27 2.63
C GLN A 148 1.05 -7.54 3.40
N ALA A 149 1.90 -7.38 4.42
CA ALA A 149 2.32 -8.47 5.28
C ALA A 149 1.12 -9.10 6.02
N ARG A 150 0.17 -8.27 6.49
CA ARG A 150 -1.06 -8.75 7.13
C ARG A 150 -1.93 -9.56 6.17
N ILE A 151 -2.15 -9.08 4.95
CA ILE A 151 -2.92 -9.79 3.91
C ILE A 151 -2.32 -11.18 3.68
N LEU A 152 -0.98 -11.26 3.62
CA LEU A 152 -0.23 -12.49 3.40
C LEU A 152 -0.09 -13.38 4.65
N GLY A 153 -0.59 -12.95 5.81
CA GLY A 153 -0.47 -13.69 7.07
C GLY A 153 0.98 -13.78 7.56
N ARG A 154 1.85 -12.83 7.21
CA ARG A 154 3.25 -12.81 7.62
C ARG A 154 3.37 -12.39 9.08
N ARG A 155 4.33 -12.99 9.79
CA ARG A 155 4.76 -12.51 11.10
C ARG A 155 5.39 -11.12 10.93
N LEU A 156 5.05 -10.21 11.82
CA LEU A 156 5.48 -8.82 11.78
C LEU A 156 6.17 -8.45 13.07
N SER A 157 7.37 -7.88 12.97
CA SER A 157 8.06 -7.21 14.07
C SER A 157 8.33 -5.76 13.73
N ARG A 158 8.64 -4.96 14.75
CA ARG A 158 8.89 -3.53 14.61
C ARG A 158 10.15 -3.13 15.37
N ILE A 159 11.04 -2.43 14.70
CA ILE A 159 12.20 -1.78 15.32
C ILE A 159 11.98 -0.27 15.22
N HIS A 160 11.63 0.36 16.32
CA HIS A 160 11.39 1.81 16.32
C HIS A 160 12.70 2.58 16.16
N ALA A 161 12.80 3.36 15.09
CA ALA A 161 13.81 4.40 14.98
C ALA A 161 13.37 5.62 15.80
N THR A 162 14.31 6.45 16.21
CA THR A 162 14.04 7.61 17.07
C THR A 162 14.46 8.90 16.39
N TRP A 163 13.98 10.02 16.94
CA TRP A 163 14.40 11.34 16.48
C TRP A 163 15.91 11.55 16.64
N GLU A 164 16.48 11.13 17.77
CA GLU A 164 17.90 11.28 18.11
C GLU A 164 18.80 10.49 17.15
N SER A 165 18.30 9.38 16.59
CA SER A 165 18.98 8.57 15.58
C SER A 165 18.69 9.05 14.14
N ASN A 166 18.05 10.21 13.99
CA ASN A 166 17.61 10.74 12.70
C ASN A 166 16.77 9.72 11.91
N TRP A 167 15.90 8.99 12.61
CA TRP A 167 15.04 7.94 12.07
C TRP A 167 15.79 6.79 11.37
N LYS A 168 17.06 6.58 11.72
CA LYS A 168 17.88 5.45 11.27
C LYS A 168 18.03 4.41 12.38
N ILE A 169 18.28 3.17 12.00
CA ILE A 169 18.74 2.13 12.92
C ILE A 169 20.21 1.83 12.63
N ASP A 170 20.93 1.35 13.64
CA ASP A 170 22.28 0.81 13.48
C ASP A 170 22.25 -0.73 13.38
N ALA A 171 23.39 -1.30 12.99
CA ALA A 171 23.54 -2.74 12.81
C ALA A 171 23.37 -3.51 14.12
N ALA A 172 23.80 -2.95 15.26
CA ALA A 172 23.70 -3.61 16.56
C ALA A 172 22.23 -3.80 16.97
N ARG A 173 21.42 -2.76 16.80
CA ARG A 173 19.98 -2.79 17.10
C ARG A 173 19.21 -3.74 16.19
N LEU A 174 19.60 -3.82 14.91
CA LEU A 174 19.05 -4.83 14.00
C LEU A 174 19.41 -6.24 14.46
N PHE A 175 20.68 -6.48 14.79
CA PHE A 175 21.15 -7.79 15.25
C PHE A 175 20.45 -8.23 16.53
N GLU A 176 20.33 -7.34 17.53
CA GLU A 176 19.57 -7.63 18.75
C GLU A 176 18.11 -8.01 18.47
N ALA A 177 17.44 -7.28 17.57
CA ALA A 177 16.05 -7.57 17.23
C ALA A 177 15.89 -8.94 16.55
N VAL A 178 16.85 -9.30 15.69
CA VAL A 178 16.88 -10.59 14.98
C VAL A 178 17.13 -11.75 15.94
N GLN A 179 18.06 -11.60 16.90
CA GLN A 179 18.46 -12.61 17.87
C GLN A 179 17.37 -12.96 18.89
N ARG A 180 16.53 -12.00 19.27
CA ARG A 180 15.40 -12.23 20.22
C ARG A 180 14.38 -13.26 19.74
N VAL A 181 14.38 -13.62 18.45
CA VAL A 181 13.41 -14.55 17.86
C VAL A 181 13.84 -16.02 18.01
N GLY A 182 15.07 -16.31 18.47
CA GLY A 182 15.52 -17.66 18.83
C GLY A 182 15.58 -18.66 17.66
N ASP A 183 15.63 -18.16 16.43
CA ASP A 183 15.65 -18.97 15.21
C ASP A 183 16.63 -18.36 14.21
N ASP A 184 17.86 -18.86 14.21
CA ASP A 184 18.97 -18.39 13.37
C ASP A 184 18.80 -18.77 11.90
N HIS A 185 17.91 -19.72 11.59
CA HIS A 185 17.70 -20.23 10.23
C HIS A 185 16.48 -19.63 9.54
N ARG A 186 15.68 -18.82 10.25
CA ARG A 186 14.49 -18.22 9.67
C ARG A 186 14.82 -17.02 8.77
N PRO A 187 14.39 -17.04 7.50
CA PRO A 187 14.55 -15.88 6.62
C PRO A 187 13.72 -14.69 7.15
N ARG A 188 14.28 -13.48 7.06
CA ARG A 188 13.67 -12.20 7.50
C ARG A 188 13.83 -11.13 6.41
N LEU A 189 12.77 -10.35 6.18
CA LEU A 189 12.72 -9.26 5.19
C LEU A 189 12.63 -7.91 5.90
#